data_AF-A0A853EQK5-F1
#
_entry.id   AF-A0A853EQK5-F1
#
_cell.length_a   1.000
_cell.length_b   1.000
_cell.length_c   1.000
_cell.angle_alpha   90.00
_cell.angle_beta   90.00
_cell.angle_gamma   90.00
#
_symmetry.space_group_name_H-M   'P 1'
#
loop_
_entity.id
_entity.type
_entity.pdbx_description
1 polymer ?
#
loop_
_entity_poly.entity_id
_entity_poly.type
_entity_poly.pdbx_seq_one_letter_code
_entity_poly.pdbx_strand_id
1 'polypeptide(L)'
;MVLLSACSGTDDSSSTETTSAPAAATAEAVSKDPVAVCGTLFDGGEDSIVSQLTALAGVAVDETVLTQVSDLRQELVGAIAKSPTDLASAIEGLRSPLGAVVSAAGSGTPDVTVDAEAITTATAELTTACEDAGYTVPAA
;
A
#
# COMPACT_ATOMS: atom_id res chain seq x y z
N MET A 1 -61.82 10.71 -20.91
CA MET A 1 -62.24 11.54 -22.07
C MET A 1 -62.40 12.96 -21.53
N VAL A 2 -61.69 13.95 -22.10
CA VAL A 2 -61.80 15.42 -21.86
C VAL A 2 -61.72 15.87 -20.38
N LEU A 3 -60.68 16.58 -19.96
CA LEU A 3 -60.53 18.05 -19.81
C LEU A 3 -59.17 18.25 -19.08
N LEU A 4 -58.48 19.39 -19.07
CA LEU A 4 -58.70 20.74 -19.63
C LEU A 4 -57.34 21.30 -20.15
N SER A 5 -57.22 22.61 -20.40
CA SER A 5 -56.03 23.24 -21.00
C SER A 5 -55.41 24.35 -20.13
N ALA A 6 -54.08 24.45 -20.20
CA ALA A 6 -53.28 25.69 -20.38
C ALA A 6 -53.07 26.76 -19.28
N CYS A 7 -51.96 27.48 -19.49
CA CYS A 7 -51.60 28.85 -19.10
C CYS A 7 -50.86 29.14 -17.77
N SER A 8 -49.56 29.42 -17.95
CA SER A 8 -48.90 30.69 -17.62
C SER A 8 -48.96 31.23 -16.18
N GLY A 9 -47.78 31.24 -15.53
CA GLY A 9 -47.51 32.06 -14.36
C GLY A 9 -46.00 32.28 -14.20
N THR A 10 -45.55 33.50 -14.46
CA THR A 10 -44.30 34.00 -13.86
C THR A 10 -44.64 34.42 -12.44
N ASP A 11 -43.86 33.97 -11.45
CA ASP A 11 -43.46 34.84 -10.33
C ASP A 11 -42.29 34.24 -9.54
N ASP A 12 -41.77 35.06 -8.64
CA ASP A 12 -40.55 34.90 -7.85
C ASP A 12 -40.81 34.12 -6.53
N SER A 13 -39.75 33.93 -5.76
CA SER A 13 -39.73 33.69 -4.31
C SER A 13 -39.88 32.27 -3.75
N SER A 14 -38.79 31.89 -3.07
CA SER A 14 -38.77 31.06 -1.86
C SER A 14 -39.26 29.61 -1.97
N SER A 15 -38.35 28.75 -2.47
CA SER A 15 -38.27 27.37 -1.98
C SER A 15 -36.93 27.16 -1.28
N THR A 16 -36.94 27.17 0.05
CA THR A 16 -35.94 26.44 0.85
C THR A 16 -36.21 24.96 0.66
N GLU A 17 -35.83 24.43 -0.50
CA GLU A 17 -35.88 22.99 -0.72
C GLU A 17 -34.87 22.34 0.20
N THR A 18 -35.36 21.42 1.04
CA THR A 18 -34.55 20.47 1.79
C THR A 18 -33.80 19.58 0.81
N THR A 19 -32.70 20.10 0.25
CA THR A 19 -31.80 19.29 -0.57
C THR A 19 -31.17 18.28 0.36
N SER A 20 -31.40 17.00 0.05
CA SER A 20 -30.90 15.88 0.84
C SER A 20 -29.41 16.07 1.08
N ALA A 21 -29.00 16.09 2.35
CA ALA A 21 -27.60 15.91 2.68
C ALA A 21 -27.15 14.63 1.95
N PRO A 22 -26.15 14.68 1.06
CA PRO A 22 -25.66 13.46 0.44
C PRO A 22 -25.25 12.55 1.60
N ALA A 23 -25.74 11.31 1.58
CA ALA A 23 -25.28 10.31 2.51
C ALA A 23 -23.76 10.28 2.37
N ALA A 24 -23.06 10.81 3.38
CA ALA A 24 -21.61 10.76 3.41
C ALA A 24 -21.30 9.27 3.46
N ALA A 25 -20.94 8.70 2.30
CA ALA A 25 -20.22 7.47 2.25
C ALA A 25 -19.04 7.71 3.18
N THR A 26 -19.07 7.09 4.35
CA THR A 26 -17.95 7.07 5.27
C THR A 26 -16.89 6.30 4.53
N ALA A 27 -16.09 7.02 3.73
CA ALA A 27 -14.76 6.60 3.40
C ALA A 27 -14.13 6.29 4.75
N GLU A 28 -14.01 5.00 5.04
CA GLU A 28 -13.36 4.53 6.25
C GLU A 28 -12.01 5.25 6.27
N ALA A 29 -11.82 6.11 7.27
CA ALA A 29 -10.61 6.89 7.37
C ALA A 29 -9.48 5.87 7.52
N VAL A 30 -8.75 5.63 6.42
CA VAL A 30 -7.67 4.65 6.38
C VAL A 30 -6.72 5.04 7.49
N SER A 31 -6.74 4.28 8.58
CA SER A 31 -6.00 4.65 9.78
C SER A 31 -4.53 4.60 9.42
N LYS A 32 -3.91 5.78 9.33
CA LYS A 32 -2.49 5.98 9.03
C LYS A 32 -1.64 5.67 10.26
N ASP A 33 -2.01 4.64 11.02
CA ASP A 33 -1.34 4.21 12.24
C ASP A 33 -0.03 3.49 11.86
N PRO A 34 1.14 4.10 12.13
CA PRO A 34 2.40 3.50 11.75
C PRO A 34 2.68 2.21 12.52
N VAL A 35 2.23 2.10 13.78
CA VAL A 35 2.45 0.89 14.60
C VAL A 35 1.69 -0.28 14.02
N ALA A 36 0.45 -0.06 13.59
CA ALA A 36 -0.35 -1.08 12.91
C ALA A 36 0.27 -1.53 11.57
N VAL A 37 0.85 -0.61 10.79
CA VAL A 37 1.53 -1.00 9.53
C VAL A 37 2.86 -1.71 9.79
N CYS A 38 3.65 -1.27 10.76
CA CYS A 38 4.86 -1.99 11.19
C CYS A 38 4.53 -3.41 11.66
N GLY A 39 3.43 -3.59 12.40
CA GLY A 39 2.89 -4.92 12.71
C GLY A 39 2.63 -5.76 11.45
N THR A 40 1.97 -5.22 10.42
CA THR A 40 1.77 -5.98 9.16
C THR A 40 3.04 -6.35 8.40
N LEU A 41 4.19 -5.73 8.71
CA LEU A 41 5.46 -5.97 8.02
C LEU A 41 6.37 -6.95 8.78
N PHE A 42 6.35 -6.90 10.12
CA PHE A 42 7.25 -7.65 11.00
C PHE A 42 6.55 -8.73 11.85
N ASP A 43 5.24 -8.64 12.09
CA ASP A 43 4.51 -9.70 12.77
C ASP A 43 4.37 -10.93 11.85
N GLY A 44 4.41 -12.13 12.43
CA GLY A 44 4.31 -13.41 11.70
C GLY A 44 5.58 -14.28 11.75
N GLY A 45 6.70 -13.76 12.27
CA GLY A 45 7.94 -14.54 12.35
C GLY A 45 8.50 -14.83 10.95
N GLU A 46 8.72 -16.10 10.62
CA GLU A 46 9.19 -16.53 9.29
C GLU A 46 8.22 -16.15 8.16
N ASP A 47 6.91 -16.09 8.44
CA ASP A 47 5.87 -15.69 7.49
C ASP A 47 5.74 -14.17 7.33
N SER A 48 6.43 -13.36 8.14
CA SER A 48 6.37 -11.89 8.03
C SER A 48 6.96 -11.40 6.70
N ILE A 49 6.47 -10.26 6.21
CA ILE A 49 6.93 -9.67 4.92
C ILE A 49 8.44 -9.44 4.95
N VAL A 50 8.97 -8.91 6.06
CA VAL A 50 10.41 -8.65 6.21
C VAL A 50 11.24 -9.95 6.28
N SER A 51 10.75 -10.99 6.96
CA SER A 51 11.44 -12.30 6.97
C SER A 51 11.45 -12.95 5.59
N GLN A 52 10.32 -12.95 4.88
CA GLN A 52 10.25 -13.47 3.52
C GLN A 52 11.17 -12.70 2.55
N LEU A 53 11.23 -11.37 2.63
CA LEU A 53 12.18 -10.55 1.86
C LEU A 53 13.63 -10.88 2.18
N THR A 54 13.95 -11.08 3.46
CA THR A 54 15.30 -11.43 3.92
C THR A 54 15.70 -12.83 3.45
N ALA A 55 14.76 -13.79 3.43
CA ALA A 55 14.99 -15.14 2.89
C ALA A 55 15.22 -15.15 1.37
N LEU A 56 14.69 -14.16 0.64
CA LEU A 56 14.91 -13.97 -0.80
C LEU A 56 16.21 -13.21 -1.13
N ALA A 57 16.86 -12.56 -0.16
CA ALA A 57 18.08 -11.78 -0.38
C ALA A 57 19.21 -12.65 -0.98
N GLY A 58 19.71 -12.27 -2.16
CA GLY A 58 20.78 -13.00 -2.87
C GLY A 58 20.31 -14.24 -3.63
N VAL A 59 19.01 -14.56 -3.61
CA VAL A 59 18.45 -15.70 -4.35
C VAL A 59 18.40 -15.39 -5.85
N ALA A 60 18.75 -16.39 -6.67
CA ALA A 60 18.64 -16.32 -8.13
C ALA A 60 17.17 -16.42 -8.57
N VAL A 61 16.78 -15.59 -9.52
CA VAL A 61 15.36 -15.40 -9.87
C VAL A 61 14.92 -16.40 -10.93
N ASP A 62 14.13 -17.38 -10.51
CA ASP A 62 13.32 -18.25 -11.37
C ASP A 62 11.83 -17.82 -11.38
N GLU A 63 10.96 -18.59 -12.03
CA GLU A 63 9.52 -18.30 -12.13
C GLU A 63 8.80 -18.31 -10.76
N THR A 64 9.25 -19.14 -9.82
CA THR A 64 8.69 -19.23 -8.46
C THR A 64 9.12 -18.02 -7.65
N VAL A 65 10.43 -17.72 -7.66
CA VAL A 65 11.01 -16.55 -7.00
C VAL A 65 10.41 -15.26 -7.56
N LEU A 66 10.24 -15.15 -8.88
CA LEU A 66 9.63 -13.98 -9.52
C LEU A 66 8.17 -13.78 -9.10
N THR A 67 7.42 -14.87 -8.93
CA THR A 67 6.04 -14.82 -8.40
C THR A 67 6.05 -14.29 -6.96
N GLN A 68 6.86 -14.86 -6.07
CA GLN A 68 6.95 -14.42 -4.67
C GLN A 68 7.44 -12.97 -4.53
N VAL A 69 8.42 -12.55 -5.33
CA VAL A 69 8.89 -11.16 -5.41
C VAL A 69 7.78 -10.22 -5.87
N SER A 70 6.94 -10.64 -6.82
CA SER A 70 5.78 -9.85 -7.28
C SER A 70 4.71 -9.71 -6.20
N ASP A 71 4.41 -10.79 -5.46
CA ASP A 71 3.40 -10.80 -4.40
C ASP A 71 3.84 -9.92 -3.22
N LEU A 72 5.07 -10.10 -2.70
CA LEU A 72 5.65 -9.24 -1.66
C LEU A 72 5.67 -7.76 -2.10
N ARG A 73 5.97 -7.47 -3.37
CA ARG A 73 5.93 -6.10 -3.90
C ARG A 73 4.51 -5.52 -3.86
N GLN A 74 3.47 -6.32 -4.06
CA GLN A 74 2.06 -5.89 -3.97
C GLN A 74 1.62 -5.68 -2.51
N GLU A 75 2.09 -6.51 -1.58
CA GLU A 75 1.85 -6.33 -0.15
C GLU A 75 2.49 -5.04 0.36
N LEU A 76 3.72 -4.74 -0.05
CA LEU A 76 4.40 -3.47 0.24
C LEU A 76 3.63 -2.25 -0.33
N VAL A 77 3.02 -2.34 -1.53
CA VAL A 77 2.11 -1.29 -2.04
C VAL A 77 0.90 -1.11 -1.12
N GLY A 78 0.33 -2.22 -0.63
CA GLY A 78 -0.77 -2.21 0.33
C GLY A 78 -0.40 -1.55 1.67
N ALA A 79 0.83 -1.77 2.15
CA ALA A 79 1.37 -1.13 3.35
C ALA A 79 1.62 0.38 3.12
N ILE A 80 2.28 0.77 2.02
CA ILE A 80 2.50 2.19 1.61
C ILE A 80 1.18 2.97 1.58
N ALA A 81 0.13 2.41 0.99
CA ALA A 81 -1.19 3.05 0.93
C ALA A 81 -1.76 3.35 2.34
N LYS A 82 -1.46 2.51 3.33
CA LYS A 82 -1.89 2.63 4.73
C LYS A 82 -0.90 3.39 5.63
N SER A 83 0.31 3.71 5.17
CA SER A 83 1.34 4.37 5.98
C SER A 83 1.30 5.90 5.95
N PRO A 84 1.69 6.59 7.03
CA PRO A 84 2.08 8.00 6.97
C PRO A 84 3.33 8.20 6.09
N THR A 85 3.57 9.42 5.62
CA THR A 85 4.58 9.71 4.56
C THR A 85 5.98 9.16 4.85
N ASP A 86 6.46 9.28 6.08
CA ASP A 86 7.83 8.89 6.43
C ASP A 86 7.99 7.36 6.42
N LEU A 87 7.06 6.65 7.07
CA LEU A 87 7.01 5.18 7.03
C LEU A 87 6.73 4.66 5.60
N ALA A 88 5.86 5.33 4.84
CA ALA A 88 5.61 4.99 3.44
C ALA A 88 6.89 5.09 2.58
N SER A 89 7.76 6.06 2.88
CA SER A 89 9.05 6.23 2.20
C SER A 89 10.03 5.11 2.55
N ALA A 90 10.08 4.68 3.81
CA ALA A 90 10.89 3.53 4.24
C ALA A 90 10.43 2.22 3.59
N ILE A 91 9.11 1.98 3.51
CA ILE A 91 8.54 0.79 2.84
C ILE A 91 8.78 0.83 1.32
N GLU A 92 8.76 2.01 0.69
CA GLU A 92 9.15 2.17 -0.72
C GLU A 92 10.62 1.78 -0.94
N GLY A 93 11.50 2.03 0.03
CA GLY A 93 12.89 1.57 0.04
C GLY A 93 13.01 0.06 -0.16
N LEU A 94 12.16 -0.74 0.49
CA LEU A 94 12.08 -2.19 0.29
C LEU A 94 11.41 -2.58 -1.03
N ARG A 95 10.41 -1.82 -1.47
CA ARG A 95 9.65 -2.12 -2.70
C ARG A 95 10.48 -1.90 -3.97
N SER A 96 11.33 -0.87 -3.97
CA SER A 96 12.17 -0.46 -5.10
C SER A 96 13.07 -1.57 -5.67
N PRO A 97 13.91 -2.29 -4.89
CA PRO A 97 14.76 -3.37 -5.42
C PRO A 97 13.94 -4.53 -6.02
N LEU A 98 12.78 -4.86 -5.45
CA LEU A 98 11.86 -5.86 -6.04
C LEU A 98 11.29 -5.39 -7.39
N GLY A 99 11.02 -4.08 -7.52
CA GLY A 99 10.65 -3.44 -8.78
C GLY A 99 11.73 -3.60 -9.85
N ALA A 100 13.00 -3.43 -9.48
CA ALA A 100 14.15 -3.65 -10.38
C ALA A 100 14.27 -5.12 -10.81
N VAL A 101 14.12 -6.07 -9.89
CA VAL A 101 14.12 -7.52 -10.17
C VAL A 101 13.04 -7.90 -11.18
N VAL A 102 11.77 -7.50 -10.93
CA VAL A 102 10.66 -7.81 -11.85
C VAL A 102 10.87 -7.19 -13.23
N SER A 103 11.46 -5.99 -13.27
CA SER A 103 11.76 -5.31 -14.55
C SER A 103 12.86 -6.03 -15.33
N ALA A 104 13.94 -6.45 -14.66
CA ALA A 104 15.05 -7.17 -15.28
C ALA A 104 14.65 -8.56 -15.78
N ALA A 105 13.86 -9.30 -15.01
CA ALA A 105 13.29 -10.57 -15.43
C ALA A 105 12.35 -10.39 -16.64
N GLY A 106 11.49 -9.35 -16.61
CA GLY A 106 10.59 -9.00 -17.71
C GLY A 106 11.30 -8.58 -19.01
N SER A 107 12.52 -8.03 -18.93
CA SER A 107 13.37 -7.74 -20.10
C SER A 107 14.16 -8.94 -20.63
N GLY A 108 14.06 -10.12 -19.99
CA GLY A 108 14.83 -11.31 -20.36
C GLY A 108 16.31 -11.21 -20.01
N THR A 109 16.67 -10.41 -19.00
CA THR A 109 18.04 -10.35 -18.49
C THR A 109 18.40 -11.71 -17.88
N PRO A 110 19.53 -12.33 -18.26
CA PRO A 110 20.00 -13.57 -17.63
C PRO A 110 20.55 -13.29 -16.23
N ASP A 111 20.60 -14.34 -15.39
CA ASP A 111 21.29 -14.34 -14.10
C ASP A 111 20.85 -13.22 -13.12
N VAL A 112 19.56 -12.83 -13.17
CA VAL A 112 18.98 -11.86 -12.23
C VAL A 112 18.97 -12.47 -10.82
N THR A 113 19.47 -11.71 -9.85
CA THR A 113 19.44 -12.03 -8.43
C THR A 113 18.71 -10.93 -7.66
N VAL A 114 18.13 -11.28 -6.52
CA VAL A 114 17.60 -10.28 -5.57
C VAL A 114 18.77 -9.60 -4.86
N ASP A 115 18.84 -8.28 -4.90
CA ASP A 115 19.92 -7.49 -4.31
C ASP A 115 19.89 -7.58 -2.77
N ALA A 116 20.79 -8.39 -2.20
CA ALA A 116 20.87 -8.61 -0.76
C ALA A 116 21.32 -7.36 0.02
N GLU A 117 22.17 -6.50 -0.57
CA GLU A 117 22.68 -5.30 0.10
C GLU A 117 21.59 -4.22 0.15
N ALA A 118 20.84 -4.06 -0.94
CA ALA A 118 19.68 -3.19 -0.99
C ALA A 118 18.56 -3.64 -0.02
N ILE A 119 18.23 -4.94 0.01
CA ILE A 119 17.22 -5.48 0.95
C ILE A 119 17.70 -5.31 2.40
N THR A 120 18.96 -5.61 2.73
CA THR A 120 19.49 -5.43 4.10
C THR A 120 19.44 -3.97 4.53
N THR A 121 19.84 -3.04 3.65
CA THR A 121 19.84 -1.60 3.94
C THR A 121 18.42 -1.08 4.16
N ALA A 122 17.50 -1.39 3.26
CA ALA A 122 16.11 -0.96 3.36
C ALA A 122 15.37 -1.60 4.55
N THR A 123 15.70 -2.83 4.93
CA THR A 123 15.17 -3.46 6.16
C THR A 123 15.66 -2.73 7.42
N ALA A 124 16.93 -2.30 7.45
CA ALA A 124 17.46 -1.52 8.57
C ALA A 124 16.79 -0.14 8.67
N GLU A 125 16.61 0.56 7.54
CA GLU A 125 15.89 1.84 7.49
C GLU A 125 14.42 1.70 7.92
N LEU A 126 13.73 0.64 7.48
CA LEU A 126 12.37 0.34 7.93
C LEU A 126 12.31 0.04 9.44
N THR A 127 13.27 -0.74 9.96
CA THR A 127 13.37 -1.07 11.39
C THR A 127 13.44 0.21 12.22
N THR A 128 14.35 1.12 11.89
CA THR A 128 14.46 2.42 12.57
C THR A 128 13.19 3.26 12.44
N ALA A 129 12.57 3.34 11.25
CA ALA A 129 11.32 4.07 11.06
C ALA A 129 10.16 3.50 11.89
N CYS A 130 10.13 2.19 12.14
CA CYS A 130 9.16 1.53 12.99
C CYS A 130 9.43 1.72 14.49
N GLU A 131 10.70 1.68 14.91
CA GLU A 131 11.10 1.99 16.29
C GLU A 131 10.80 3.46 16.65
N ASP A 132 11.10 4.41 15.75
CA ASP A 132 10.76 5.84 15.91
C ASP A 132 9.24 6.08 15.97
N ALA A 133 8.45 5.22 15.31
CA ALA A 133 6.99 5.21 15.41
C ALA A 133 6.45 4.56 16.69
N GLY A 134 7.31 3.96 17.53
CA GLY A 134 6.94 3.29 18.78
C GLY A 134 6.55 1.81 18.63
N TYR A 135 6.78 1.18 17.48
CA TYR A 135 6.66 -0.27 17.32
C TYR A 135 7.96 -0.96 17.75
N THR A 136 7.85 -1.96 18.62
CA THR A 136 9.00 -2.79 19.01
C THR A 136 9.17 -3.91 18.01
N VAL A 137 10.21 -3.83 17.17
CA VAL A 137 10.53 -4.88 16.20
C VAL A 137 10.90 -6.19 16.92
N PRO A 138 10.26 -7.33 16.59
CA PRO A 138 10.64 -8.63 17.14
C PRO A 138 12.09 -8.96 16.81
N ALA A 139 12.82 -9.53 17.79
CA ALA A 139 14.13 -10.11 17.49
C ALA A 139 13.96 -11.33 16.58
N ALA A 140 14.74 -11.37 15.50
CA ALA A 140 14.85 -12.51 14.57
C ALA A 140 15.62 -13.69 15.20
#